data_AF-A0A151LYS4-F1
#
_entry.id   AF-A0A151LYS4-F1
#
_cell.length_a   1.000
_cell.length_b   1.000
_cell.length_c   1.000
_cell.angle_alpha   90.00
_cell.angle_beta   90.00
_cell.angle_gamma   90.00
#
_symmetry.space_group_name_H-M   'P 1'
#
loop_
_entity.id
_entity.type
_entity.pdbx_description
1 polymer ?
#
loop_
_entity_poly.entity_id
_entity_poly.type
_entity_poly.pdbx_seq_one_letter_code
_entity_poly.pdbx_strand_id
1 'polypeptide(L)'
;MMEDPNLATYASMQAMAIGPADALRQNLQALTQILNSQRQMLDRQQDWPQHSLASFKMPKMTKDDDPEVYIEAFERHALMTRLDKRYWASQLGALVVGKAQAAYRALSRDDTQDYEQVKEAILYRLEINFKHYRRQFQAKKGPKAKQLRV
;
A
#
# COMPACT_ATOMS: atom_id res chain seq x y z
N MET A 1 22.71 -77.73 12.93
CA MET A 1 21.40 -77.19 12.52
C MET A 1 21.56 -75.67 12.51
N MET A 2 21.14 -75.01 11.42
CA MET A 2 21.37 -73.58 11.15
C MET A 2 20.41 -72.72 11.98
N GLU A 3 20.97 -71.80 12.76
CA GLU A 3 20.23 -70.66 13.31
C GLU A 3 19.84 -69.73 12.15
N ASP A 4 18.54 -69.49 11.99
CA ASP A 4 17.97 -68.65 10.92
C ASP A 4 18.26 -67.16 11.20
N PRO A 5 19.15 -66.50 10.44
CA PRO A 5 19.62 -65.15 10.76
C PRO A 5 18.62 -64.04 10.35
N ASN A 6 17.39 -64.40 9.96
CA ASN A 6 16.48 -63.46 9.31
C ASN A 6 15.47 -62.79 10.26
N LEU A 7 15.27 -63.27 11.49
CA LEU A 7 14.22 -62.73 12.37
C LEU A 7 14.52 -61.30 12.88
N ALA A 8 15.80 -61.00 13.14
CA ALA A 8 16.23 -59.66 13.59
C ALA A 8 16.08 -58.59 12.47
N THR A 9 16.24 -59.01 11.22
CA THR A 9 16.14 -58.14 10.04
C THR A 9 14.69 -57.73 9.78
N TYR A 10 13.72 -58.63 9.94
CA TYR A 10 12.30 -58.32 9.78
C TYR A 10 11.74 -57.41 10.88
N ALA A 11 12.19 -57.58 12.14
CA ALA A 11 11.78 -56.70 13.25
C ALA A 11 12.29 -55.25 13.06
N SER A 12 13.44 -55.06 12.41
CA SER A 12 14.03 -53.73 12.16
C SER A 12 13.37 -52.94 11.03
N MET A 13 12.69 -53.62 10.08
CA MET A 13 11.98 -52.96 8.97
C MET A 13 10.56 -52.50 9.34
N GLN A 14 9.98 -53.05 10.41
CA GLN A 14 8.62 -52.72 10.87
C GLN A 14 8.52 -51.36 11.60
N ALA A 15 9.64 -50.67 11.83
CA ALA A 15 9.69 -49.44 12.64
C ALA A 15 9.59 -48.12 11.85
N MET A 16 9.22 -48.13 10.56
CA MET A 16 9.17 -46.89 9.75
C MET A 16 7.85 -46.62 9.01
N ALA A 17 6.75 -47.28 9.39
CA ALA A 17 5.43 -46.84 8.95
C ALA A 17 4.86 -45.85 9.97
N ILE A 18 4.88 -44.55 9.64
CA ILE A 18 4.20 -43.52 10.44
C ILE A 18 2.72 -43.93 10.55
N GLY A 19 2.26 -44.19 11.77
CA GLY A 19 0.87 -44.58 12.00
C GLY A 19 -0.08 -43.46 11.59
N PRO A 20 -1.34 -43.78 11.23
CA PRO A 20 -2.33 -42.78 10.81
C PRO A 20 -2.55 -41.66 11.87
N ALA A 21 -2.38 -41.97 13.15
CA ALA A 21 -2.45 -40.98 14.24
C ALA A 21 -1.26 -40.01 14.26
N ASP A 22 -0.04 -40.49 13.95
CA ASP A 22 1.17 -39.66 13.92
C ASP A 22 1.16 -38.74 12.70
N ALA A 23 0.68 -39.24 11.55
CA ALA A 23 0.48 -38.43 10.35
C ALA A 23 -0.53 -37.30 10.58
N LEU A 24 -1.64 -37.58 11.29
CA LEU A 24 -2.62 -36.55 11.68
C LEU A 24 -1.99 -35.49 12.58
N ARG A 25 -1.19 -35.91 13.57
CA ARG A 25 -0.51 -35.01 14.50
C ARG A 25 0.48 -34.09 13.78
N GLN A 26 1.26 -34.63 12.86
CA GLN A 26 2.20 -33.86 12.03
C GLN A 26 1.48 -32.84 11.15
N ASN A 27 0.36 -33.23 10.53
CA ASN A 27 -0.44 -32.31 9.72
C ASN A 27 -1.00 -31.16 10.55
N LEU A 28 -1.55 -31.42 11.74
CA LEU A 28 -2.03 -30.37 12.64
C LEU A 28 -0.92 -29.41 13.06
N GLN A 29 0.28 -29.94 13.33
CA GLN A 29 1.45 -29.12 13.66
C GLN A 29 1.85 -28.25 12.45
N ALA A 30 1.91 -28.81 11.25
CA ALA A 30 2.25 -28.08 10.03
C ALA A 30 1.24 -26.96 9.74
N LEU A 31 -0.06 -27.24 9.85
CA LEU A 31 -1.11 -26.23 9.66
C LEU A 31 -1.00 -25.10 10.68
N THR A 32 -0.69 -25.42 11.94
CA THR A 32 -0.46 -24.41 12.99
C THR A 32 0.73 -23.52 12.65
N GLN A 33 1.83 -24.10 12.17
CA GLN A 33 3.01 -23.33 11.75
C GLN A 33 2.72 -22.44 10.55
N ILE A 34 1.96 -22.92 9.57
CA ILE A 34 1.54 -22.15 8.39
C ILE A 34 0.69 -20.95 8.83
N LEU A 35 -0.31 -21.17 9.67
CA LEU A 35 -1.19 -20.09 10.17
C LEU A 35 -0.40 -19.04 10.95
N ASN A 36 0.50 -19.46 11.83
CA ASN A 36 1.35 -18.53 12.59
C ASN A 36 2.28 -17.72 11.68
N SER A 37 2.86 -18.37 10.67
CA SER A 37 3.73 -17.70 9.68
C SER A 37 2.95 -16.67 8.86
N GLN A 38 1.74 -17.04 8.41
CA GLN A 38 0.85 -16.11 7.69
C GLN A 38 0.45 -14.92 8.57
N ARG A 39 0.13 -15.17 9.85
CA ARG A 39 -0.22 -14.09 10.78
C ARG A 39 0.95 -13.14 10.99
N GLN A 40 2.15 -13.67 11.22
CA GLN A 40 3.36 -12.85 11.39
C GLN A 40 3.67 -12.03 10.12
N MET A 41 3.46 -12.60 8.93
CA MET A 41 3.61 -11.86 7.67
C MET A 41 2.60 -10.72 7.56
N LEU A 42 1.34 -10.94 7.94
CA LEU A 42 0.30 -9.91 7.93
C LEU A 42 0.63 -8.78 8.91
N ASP A 43 1.06 -9.12 10.13
CA ASP A 43 1.40 -8.13 11.14
C ASP A 43 2.61 -7.28 10.70
N ARG A 44 3.66 -7.90 10.13
CA ARG A 44 4.80 -7.17 9.54
C ARG A 44 4.39 -6.22 8.39
N GLN A 45 3.40 -6.59 7.60
CA GLN A 45 2.84 -5.71 6.55
C GLN A 45 2.07 -4.52 7.15
N GLN A 46 1.47 -4.67 8.33
CA GLN A 46 0.77 -3.58 9.03
C GLN A 46 1.71 -2.65 9.81
N ASP A 47 2.87 -3.12 10.23
CA ASP A 47 3.92 -2.28 10.84
C ASP A 47 4.58 -1.34 9.83
N TRP A 48 4.67 -1.76 8.56
CA TRP A 48 5.23 -0.95 7.47
C TRP A 48 4.65 0.46 7.35
N PRO A 49 3.31 0.65 7.35
CA PRO A 49 2.68 1.98 7.42
C PRO A 49 3.24 2.90 8.51
N GLN A 50 3.44 2.39 9.73
CA GLN A 50 3.89 3.17 10.88
C GLN A 50 5.35 3.60 10.68
N HIS A 51 6.19 2.70 10.18
CA HIS A 51 7.58 3.01 9.85
C HIS A 51 7.69 4.03 8.69
N SER A 52 6.84 3.92 7.67
CA SER A 52 6.84 4.86 6.53
C SER A 52 6.47 6.29 6.95
N LEU A 53 5.47 6.45 7.81
CA LEU A 53 5.06 7.74 8.38
C LEU A 53 6.14 8.34 9.30
N ALA A 54 6.79 7.51 10.12
CA ALA A 54 7.85 7.96 11.01
C ALA A 54 9.10 8.44 10.24
N SER A 55 9.38 7.81 9.09
CA SER A 55 10.51 8.13 8.21
C SER A 55 10.22 9.28 7.22
N PHE A 56 8.95 9.61 6.99
CA PHE A 56 8.59 10.70 6.08
C PHE A 56 8.93 12.06 6.69
N LYS A 57 10.07 12.62 6.28
CA LYS A 57 10.62 13.89 6.79
C LYS A 57 10.93 14.82 5.63
N MET A 58 9.95 15.64 5.27
CA MET A 58 10.10 16.70 4.28
C MET A 58 9.95 18.07 4.95
N PRO A 59 10.77 19.08 4.59
CA PRO A 59 10.58 20.45 5.07
C PRO A 59 9.20 20.99 4.65
N LYS A 60 8.55 21.78 5.52
CA LYS A 60 7.33 22.48 5.16
C LYS A 60 7.59 23.47 4.03
N MET A 61 6.60 23.63 3.17
CA MET A 61 6.60 24.66 2.13
C MET A 61 6.76 26.04 2.77
N THR A 62 7.50 26.93 2.11
CA THR A 62 7.59 28.35 2.45
C THR A 62 6.57 29.16 1.67
N LYS A 63 6.44 30.46 1.96
CA LYS A 63 5.56 31.34 1.17
C LYS A 63 6.12 31.68 -0.20
N ASP A 64 7.42 31.51 -0.39
CA ASP A 64 8.17 31.87 -1.59
C ASP A 64 8.37 30.67 -2.53
N ASP A 65 8.10 29.46 -2.05
CA ASP A 65 8.19 28.24 -2.85
C ASP A 65 7.11 28.21 -3.94
N ASP A 66 7.50 27.75 -5.13
CA ASP A 66 6.54 27.41 -6.17
C ASP A 66 5.76 26.13 -5.78
N PRO A 67 4.42 26.17 -5.75
CA PRO A 67 3.62 25.03 -5.32
C PRO A 67 3.72 23.80 -6.24
N GLU A 68 3.86 24.00 -7.56
CA GLU A 68 3.97 22.90 -8.52
C GLU A 68 5.31 22.18 -8.32
N VAL A 69 6.40 22.94 -8.22
CA VAL A 69 7.74 22.41 -7.93
C VAL A 69 7.77 21.71 -6.57
N TYR A 70 7.12 22.29 -5.56
CA TYR A 70 7.05 21.68 -4.22
C TYR A 70 6.28 20.36 -4.23
N ILE A 71 5.14 20.29 -4.92
CA ILE A 71 4.36 19.05 -5.06
C ILE A 71 5.16 17.99 -5.81
N GLU A 72 5.89 18.34 -6.86
CA GLU A 72 6.76 17.38 -7.56
C GLU A 72 7.86 16.83 -6.65
N ALA A 73 8.50 17.70 -5.85
CA ALA A 73 9.49 17.28 -4.85
C ALA A 73 8.87 16.36 -3.78
N PHE A 74 7.64 16.65 -3.36
CA PHE A 74 6.88 15.81 -2.44
C PHE A 74 6.64 14.41 -3.01
N GLU A 75 6.19 14.30 -4.27
CA GLU A 75 5.93 13.01 -4.92
C GLU A 75 7.20 12.17 -5.02
N ARG A 76 8.31 12.78 -5.43
CA ARG A 76 9.61 12.09 -5.49
C ARG A 76 10.04 11.61 -4.10
N HIS A 77 9.86 12.43 -3.07
CA HIS A 77 10.20 12.05 -1.69
C HIS A 77 9.30 10.92 -1.16
N ALA A 78 8.00 10.97 -1.44
CA ALA A 78 7.03 9.94 -1.08
C ALA A 78 7.33 8.59 -1.73
N LEU A 79 7.76 8.59 -3.00
CA LEU A 79 8.22 7.38 -3.67
C LEU A 79 9.52 6.83 -3.03
N MET A 80 10.50 7.69 -2.76
CA MET A 80 11.79 7.30 -2.18
C MET A 80 11.64 6.70 -0.77
N THR A 81 10.78 7.32 0.05
CA THR A 81 10.46 6.86 1.42
C THR A 81 9.42 5.76 1.45
N ARG A 82 8.85 5.40 0.29
CA ARG A 82 7.79 4.41 0.13
C ARG A 82 6.58 4.71 1.02
N LEU A 83 6.22 5.99 1.13
CA LEU A 83 5.01 6.42 1.81
C LEU A 83 3.80 5.82 1.10
N ASP A 84 2.94 5.14 1.86
CA ASP A 84 1.69 4.59 1.33
C ASP A 84 0.81 5.72 0.76
N LYS A 85 0.32 5.55 -0.47
CA LYS A 85 -0.51 6.53 -1.20
C LYS A 85 -1.70 7.02 -0.38
N ARG A 86 -2.27 6.18 0.51
CA ARG A 86 -3.39 6.58 1.38
C ARG A 86 -3.07 7.75 2.32
N TYR A 87 -1.78 7.99 2.59
CA TYR A 87 -1.34 9.09 3.44
C TYR A 87 -0.90 10.33 2.68
N TRP A 88 -0.70 10.25 1.36
CA TRP A 88 -0.13 11.34 0.58
C TRP A 88 -0.94 12.63 0.73
N ALA A 89 -2.27 12.54 0.61
CA ALA A 89 -3.17 13.68 0.76
C ALA A 89 -3.02 14.37 2.13
N SER A 90 -3.02 13.58 3.22
CA SER A 90 -2.87 14.11 4.58
C SER A 90 -1.49 14.71 4.86
N GLN A 91 -0.42 14.09 4.35
CA GLN A 91 0.94 14.56 4.51
C GLN A 91 1.17 15.85 3.73
N LEU A 92 0.71 15.91 2.48
CA LEU A 92 0.79 17.13 1.68
C LEU A 92 0.06 18.28 2.36
N GLY A 93 -1.18 18.06 2.84
CA GLY A 93 -1.97 19.06 3.56
C GLY A 93 -1.30 19.63 4.82
N ALA A 94 -0.51 18.82 5.52
CA ALA A 94 0.25 19.25 6.70
C ALA A 94 1.52 20.05 6.36
N LEU A 95 2.05 19.86 5.14
CA LEU A 95 3.31 20.43 4.68
C LEU A 95 3.13 21.72 3.87
N VAL A 96 2.04 21.85 3.13
CA VAL A 96 1.72 23.07 2.38
C VAL A 96 1.31 24.21 3.32
N VAL A 97 1.55 25.44 2.88
CA VAL A 97 1.25 26.67 3.64
C VAL A 97 0.48 27.67 2.79
N GLY A 98 -0.01 28.75 3.41
CA GLY A 98 -0.61 29.88 2.71
C GLY A 98 -1.81 29.50 1.84
N LYS A 99 -1.80 29.92 0.57
CA LYS A 99 -2.90 29.69 -0.39
C LYS A 99 -3.11 28.20 -0.69
N ALA A 100 -2.03 27.43 -0.78
CA ALA A 100 -2.09 25.98 -0.96
C ALA A 100 -2.79 25.30 0.22
N GLN A 101 -2.45 25.70 1.45
CA GLN A 101 -3.12 25.18 2.64
C GLN A 101 -4.60 25.59 2.72
N ALA A 102 -4.92 26.83 2.34
CA ALA A 102 -6.30 27.28 2.27
C ALA A 102 -7.13 26.49 1.24
N ALA A 103 -6.51 26.09 0.12
CA ALA A 103 -7.11 25.21 -0.87
C ALA A 103 -7.42 23.83 -0.32
N TYR A 104 -6.43 23.20 0.33
CA TYR A 104 -6.59 21.91 1.00
C TYR A 104 -7.73 21.94 2.02
N ARG A 105 -7.78 22.97 2.87
CA ARG A 105 -8.82 23.11 3.92
C ARG A 105 -10.22 23.38 3.37
N ALA A 106 -10.34 23.81 2.12
CA ALA A 106 -11.63 24.07 1.49
C ALA A 106 -12.26 22.83 0.85
N LEU A 107 -11.50 21.73 0.76
CA LEU A 107 -12.01 20.45 0.27
C LEU A 107 -12.93 19.79 1.30
N SER A 108 -13.86 18.96 0.81
CA SER A 108 -14.68 18.13 1.68
C SER A 108 -13.84 17.02 2.32
N ARG A 109 -14.37 16.41 3.39
CA ARG A 109 -13.68 15.31 4.08
C ARG A 109 -13.38 14.13 3.15
N ASP A 110 -14.29 13.84 2.22
CA ASP A 110 -14.14 12.74 1.27
C ASP A 110 -13.07 13.08 0.22
N ASP A 111 -13.07 14.30 -0.30
CA ASP A 111 -12.09 14.76 -1.29
C ASP A 111 -10.67 14.84 -0.70
N THR A 112 -10.54 15.12 0.60
CA THR A 112 -9.23 15.14 1.28
C THR A 112 -8.57 13.76 1.46
N GLN A 113 -9.28 12.67 1.13
CA GLN A 113 -8.71 11.31 1.14
C GLN A 113 -8.04 10.97 -0.20
N ASP A 114 -8.43 11.65 -1.27
CA ASP A 114 -7.88 11.44 -2.61
C ASP A 114 -6.76 12.43 -2.88
N TYR A 115 -5.54 11.89 -3.00
CA TYR A 115 -4.36 12.70 -3.28
C TYR A 115 -4.47 13.50 -4.59
N GLU A 116 -5.06 12.90 -5.64
CA GLU A 116 -5.17 13.58 -6.93
C GLU A 116 -6.12 14.78 -6.82
N GLN A 117 -7.22 14.64 -6.08
CA GLN A 117 -8.15 15.75 -5.83
C GLN A 117 -7.51 16.86 -4.98
N VAL A 118 -6.70 16.48 -3.98
CA VAL A 118 -5.93 17.44 -3.18
C VAL A 118 -4.92 18.20 -4.04
N LYS A 119 -4.12 17.49 -4.83
CA LYS A 119 -3.15 18.08 -5.77
C LYS A 119 -3.84 19.03 -6.74
N GLU A 120 -4.96 18.59 -7.33
CA GLU A 120 -5.77 19.40 -8.23
C GLU A 120 -6.28 20.66 -7.56
N ALA A 121 -6.88 20.57 -6.37
CA ALA A 121 -7.43 21.74 -5.70
C ALA A 121 -6.36 22.75 -5.31
N ILE A 122 -5.18 22.28 -4.89
CA ILE A 122 -4.04 23.12 -4.54
C ILE A 122 -3.55 23.86 -5.79
N LEU A 123 -3.28 23.13 -6.89
CA LEU A 123 -2.84 23.74 -8.14
C LEU A 123 -3.91 24.68 -8.73
N TYR A 124 -5.19 24.29 -8.70
CA TYR A 124 -6.31 25.09 -9.21
C TYR A 124 -6.52 26.39 -8.44
N ARG A 125 -6.37 26.40 -7.11
CA ARG A 125 -6.49 27.63 -6.30
C ARG A 125 -5.30 28.58 -6.45
N LEU A 126 -4.14 28.04 -6.83
CA LEU A 126 -2.93 28.83 -7.07
C LEU A 126 -2.92 29.38 -8.51
N GLU A 127 -3.57 28.66 -9.42
CA GLU A 127 -3.76 29.03 -10.82
C GLU A 127 -5.21 29.45 -11.12
N ILE A 128 -5.53 30.72 -10.90
CA ILE A 128 -6.70 31.40 -11.50
C ILE A 128 -6.61 31.43 -13.08
N ASN A 129 -5.84 30.53 -13.73
CA ASN A 129 -5.51 30.49 -15.16
C ASN A 129 -5.83 29.11 -15.83
N PHE A 130 -7.11 28.94 -16.15
CA PHE A 130 -7.85 27.74 -16.56
C PHE A 130 -7.44 27.02 -17.87
N LYS A 131 -6.47 27.46 -18.69
CA LYS A 131 -6.36 26.97 -20.09
C LYS A 131 -5.61 25.65 -20.30
N HIS A 132 -4.74 25.26 -19.38
CA HIS A 132 -3.89 24.08 -19.55
C HIS A 132 -4.56 22.79 -19.02
N TYR A 133 -5.19 22.88 -17.85
CA TYR A 133 -5.80 21.72 -17.17
C TYR A 133 -7.08 21.20 -17.86
N ARG A 134 -7.93 22.08 -18.40
CA ARG A 134 -9.19 21.70 -19.08
C ARG A 134 -8.96 20.76 -20.27
N ARG A 135 -7.88 20.95 -21.04
CA ARG A 135 -7.59 20.15 -22.25
C ARG A 135 -7.20 18.72 -21.90
N GLN A 136 -6.36 18.53 -20.87
CA GLN A 136 -5.94 17.19 -20.46
C GLN A 136 -7.09 16.40 -19.82
N PHE A 137 -7.99 17.08 -19.09
CA PHE A 137 -9.09 16.39 -18.42
C PHE A 137 -10.28 16.08 -19.34
N GLN A 138 -10.56 16.93 -20.34
CA GLN A 138 -11.53 16.59 -21.41
C GLN A 138 -11.07 15.42 -22.27
N ALA A 139 -9.76 15.22 -22.43
CA ALA A 139 -9.22 14.04 -23.11
C ALA A 139 -9.35 12.76 -22.28
N LYS A 140 -9.37 12.84 -20.94
CA LYS A 140 -9.56 11.69 -20.04
C LYS A 140 -11.03 11.32 -19.81
N LYS A 141 -11.97 12.24 -20.01
CA LYS A 141 -13.40 11.93 -20.09
C LYS A 141 -13.74 11.54 -21.53
N GLY A 142 -13.70 10.23 -21.81
CA GLY A 142 -14.10 9.68 -23.11
C GLY A 142 -15.43 10.26 -23.60
N PRO A 143 -15.66 10.36 -24.93
CA PRO A 143 -16.84 11.02 -25.47
C PRO A 143 -18.08 10.38 -24.87
N LYS A 144 -18.94 11.20 -24.23
CA LYS A 144 -20.28 10.75 -23.83
C LYS A 144 -20.94 10.20 -25.10
N ALA A 145 -21.15 8.89 -25.13
CA ALA A 145 -21.84 8.21 -26.21
C ALA A 145 -23.18 8.92 -26.41
N LYS A 146 -23.30 9.64 -27.53
CA LYS A 146 -24.58 10.17 -27.98
C LYS A 146 -25.44 8.94 -28.26
N GLN A 147 -26.44 8.68 -27.42
CA GLN A 147 -27.50 7.74 -27.74
C GLN A 147 -28.16 8.22 -29.02
N LEU A 148 -27.86 7.53 -30.12
CA LEU A 148 -28.66 7.56 -31.33
C LEU A 148 -29.96 6.82 -30.96
N ARG A 149 -31.06 7.56 -30.77
CA ARG A 149 -32.39 6.96 -30.85
C ARG A 149 -32.76 6.88 -32.32
N VAL A 150 -32.92 5.65 -32.79
CA VAL A 150 -33.59 5.29 -34.06
C VAL A 150 -35.05 5.71 -33.97
#